data_AF-A0A2I6RLG4-F1
#
_entry.id   AF-A0A2I6RLG4-F1
#
_cell.length_a   1.000
_cell.length_b   1.000
_cell.length_c   1.000
_cell.angle_alpha   90.00
_cell.angle_beta   90.00
_cell.angle_gamma   90.00
#
_symmetry.space_group_name_H-M   'P 1'
#
loop_
_entity.id
_entity.type
_entity.pdbx_description
1 polymer ?
#
loop_
_entity_poly.entity_id
_entity_poly.type
_entity_poly.pdbx_seq_one_letter_code
_entity_poly.pdbx_strand_id
1 'polypeptide(L)'
;MVSLTLKNSILTLIILAGVVLPQFVVGQNCGCATGYCWSQAGYCGQDAAYCGTGCQSGPCTGSNGVSDSDIVTHAFFDGIINQAPAGCVGTSFYTRSPFLNALSSFSAFGTIGTTDDSKREIAAFFAHATHETGYFCNIDETSPSSNYCNATYTQYRCAPNKSYYGRGPLQLSWNYNYGPAGDFIGIDGLANPETVATDSLVSFKAALWFWMQNVQSVMTTGQGFGATIRSINGAVECDGKRPDLATARVNLYTNYCSQFAVAAGDNLCS
;
A
#
# COMPACT_ATOMS: atom_id res chain seq x y z
N MET A 1 17.91 -24.81 47.31
CA MET A 1 16.93 -23.92 46.63
C MET A 1 17.59 -22.58 46.39
N VAL A 2 18.07 -22.33 45.17
CA VAL A 2 18.30 -20.97 44.64
C VAL A 2 17.95 -21.06 43.15
N SER A 3 16.93 -20.31 42.75
CA SER A 3 16.44 -20.19 41.38
C SER A 3 17.34 -19.22 40.62
N LEU A 4 17.89 -19.64 39.47
CA LEU A 4 18.52 -18.73 38.52
C LEU A 4 17.49 -18.32 37.47
N THR A 5 17.11 -17.05 37.51
CA THR A 5 16.30 -16.38 36.48
C THR A 5 17.24 -15.87 35.38
N LEU A 6 17.16 -16.44 34.17
CA LEU A 6 17.81 -15.88 32.99
C LEU A 6 16.94 -14.73 32.44
N LYS A 7 17.47 -13.50 32.47
CA LYS A 7 16.96 -12.36 31.69
C LYS A 7 17.48 -12.47 30.26
N ASN A 8 16.59 -12.74 29.30
CA ASN A 8 16.90 -12.68 27.87
C ASN A 8 17.12 -11.22 27.45
N SER A 9 18.37 -10.87 27.12
CA SER A 9 18.71 -9.60 26.50
C SER A 9 18.85 -9.82 24.99
N ILE A 10 17.97 -9.18 24.20
CA ILE A 10 17.99 -9.21 22.73
C ILE A 10 19.00 -8.15 22.26
N LEU A 11 20.12 -8.58 21.69
CA LEU A 11 21.01 -7.72 20.89
C LEU A 11 20.59 -7.82 19.42
N THR A 12 20.03 -6.74 18.87
CA THR A 12 19.84 -6.55 17.43
C THR A 12 21.08 -5.88 16.83
N LEU A 13 21.83 -6.62 16.03
CA LEU A 13 22.96 -6.10 15.24
C LEU A 13 22.45 -5.52 13.91
N ILE A 14 22.74 -4.24 13.71
CA ILE A 14 22.59 -3.49 12.46
C ILE A 14 23.73 -3.87 11.52
N ILE A 15 23.44 -4.23 10.27
CA ILE A 15 24.42 -4.24 9.20
C ILE A 15 23.90 -3.39 8.04
N LEU A 16 24.59 -2.27 7.80
CA LEU A 16 24.52 -1.48 6.58
C LEU A 16 24.87 -2.37 5.39
N ALA A 17 23.90 -2.66 4.53
CA ALA A 17 24.16 -3.04 3.15
C ALA A 17 23.85 -1.82 2.28
N GLY A 18 24.89 -1.28 1.63
CA GLY A 18 24.76 -0.19 0.68
C GLY A 18 23.86 -0.62 -0.47
N VAL A 19 22.65 -0.07 -0.49
CA VAL A 19 21.75 -0.15 -1.63
C VAL A 19 22.33 0.77 -2.70
N VAL A 20 22.79 0.17 -3.80
CA VAL A 20 22.89 0.90 -5.07
C VAL A 20 21.45 1.24 -5.43
N LEU A 21 21.00 2.42 -5.02
CA LEU A 21 19.73 2.96 -5.45
C LEU A 21 19.83 3.11 -6.97
N PRO A 22 18.97 2.47 -7.79
CA PRO A 22 18.73 3.02 -9.10
C PRO A 22 18.30 4.47 -8.82
N GLN A 23 18.97 5.43 -9.46
CA GLN A 23 18.51 6.80 -9.42
C GLN A 23 17.10 6.78 -9.99
N PHE A 24 16.10 6.81 -9.11
CA PHE A 24 14.76 7.12 -9.50
C PHE A 24 14.87 8.53 -10.07
N VAL A 25 14.77 8.63 -11.40
CA VAL A 25 14.47 9.89 -12.05
C VAL A 25 13.15 10.30 -11.43
N VAL A 26 13.21 11.19 -10.46
CA VAL A 26 12.02 11.82 -9.89
C VAL A 26 11.43 12.58 -11.07
N GLY A 27 10.38 12.02 -11.66
CA GLY A 27 9.55 12.74 -12.62
C GLY A 27 9.20 14.05 -11.96
N GLN A 28 9.61 15.16 -12.58
CA GLN A 28 9.31 16.49 -12.08
C GLN A 28 7.79 16.63 -11.98
N ASN A 29 7.33 16.99 -10.78
CA ASN A 29 5.96 17.25 -10.35
C ASN A 29 5.01 16.06 -10.13
N CYS A 30 4.54 16.01 -8.88
CA CYS A 30 3.35 15.34 -8.44
C CYS A 30 2.12 15.89 -9.17
N GLY A 31 1.51 15.02 -9.99
CA GLY A 31 0.36 15.36 -10.83
C GLY A 31 0.76 16.06 -12.13
N CYS A 32 0.32 15.50 -13.26
CA CYS A 32 0.44 16.18 -14.54
C CYS A 32 -0.46 17.42 -14.58
N ALA A 33 -0.10 18.41 -15.40
CA ALA A 33 -0.95 19.59 -15.62
C ALA A 33 -2.37 19.18 -16.05
N THR A 34 -3.36 20.03 -15.78
CA THR A 34 -4.76 19.74 -16.15
C THR A 34 -4.87 19.36 -17.63
N GLY A 35 -5.51 18.22 -17.91
CA GLY A 35 -5.65 17.67 -19.26
C GLY A 35 -4.46 16.82 -19.75
N TYR A 36 -3.48 16.53 -18.90
CA TYR A 36 -2.39 15.58 -19.18
C TYR A 36 -2.57 14.28 -18.39
N CYS A 37 -2.18 13.19 -19.02
CA CYS A 37 -2.15 11.85 -18.44
C CYS A 37 -0.79 11.58 -17.83
N TRP A 38 -0.79 10.94 -16.66
CA TRP A 38 0.39 10.40 -16.03
C TRP A 38 0.55 8.94 -16.47
N SER A 39 1.57 8.68 -17.29
CA SER A 39 1.80 7.35 -17.85
C SER A 39 2.29 6.36 -16.80
N GLN A 40 2.15 5.07 -17.10
CA GLN A 40 2.72 4.00 -16.26
C GLN A 40 4.23 4.15 -16.04
N ALA A 41 4.94 4.79 -16.98
CA ALA A 41 6.38 5.03 -16.90
C ALA A 41 6.75 6.28 -16.10
N GLY A 42 5.77 6.99 -15.52
CA GLY A 42 6.01 8.15 -14.67
C GLY A 42 6.13 9.48 -15.41
N TYR A 43 5.68 9.57 -16.66
CA TYR A 43 5.80 10.77 -17.49
C TYR A 43 4.44 11.40 -17.81
N CYS A 44 4.42 12.71 -18.09
CA CYS A 44 3.21 13.44 -18.46
C CYS A 44 3.09 13.63 -19.97
N GLY A 45 1.92 13.33 -20.54
CA GLY A 45 1.63 13.57 -21.95
C GLY A 45 0.13 13.41 -22.25
N GLN A 46 -0.26 13.68 -23.50
CA GLN A 46 -1.68 13.69 -23.90
C GLN A 46 -2.03 12.65 -24.97
N ASP A 47 -1.02 12.02 -25.57
CA ASP A 47 -1.25 11.00 -26.59
C ASP A 47 -1.50 9.62 -25.97
N ALA A 48 -1.82 8.65 -26.81
CA ALA A 48 -2.16 7.28 -26.41
C ALA A 48 -1.03 6.57 -25.64
N ALA A 49 0.24 6.96 -25.81
CA ALA A 49 1.34 6.38 -25.05
C ALA A 49 1.32 6.79 -23.57
N TYR A 50 0.69 7.93 -23.26
CA TYR A 50 0.53 8.42 -21.88
C TYR A 50 -0.86 8.14 -21.32
N CYS A 51 -1.89 8.31 -22.14
CA CYS A 51 -3.29 8.18 -21.73
C CYS A 51 -3.87 6.76 -21.89
N GLY A 52 -3.18 5.87 -22.61
CA GLY A 52 -3.64 4.52 -22.89
C GLY A 52 -3.54 3.57 -21.69
N THR A 53 -3.33 2.28 -21.97
CA THR A 53 -3.26 1.23 -20.95
C THR A 53 -2.20 1.55 -19.89
N GLY A 54 -2.56 1.40 -18.61
CA GLY A 54 -1.65 1.66 -17.49
C GLY A 54 -1.52 3.13 -17.07
N CYS A 55 -2.26 4.04 -17.71
CA CYS A 55 -2.34 5.45 -17.31
C CYS A 55 -2.82 5.60 -15.86
N GLN A 56 -1.97 6.20 -15.04
CA GLN A 56 -2.06 6.24 -13.59
C GLN A 56 -3.02 7.33 -13.08
N SER A 57 -3.11 8.46 -13.79
CA SER A 57 -3.98 9.59 -13.45
C SER A 57 -4.20 10.52 -14.66
N GLY A 58 -5.25 11.35 -14.62
CA GLY A 58 -5.64 12.26 -15.71
C GLY A 58 -6.75 11.69 -16.60
N PRO A 59 -6.94 12.20 -17.85
CA PRO A 59 -7.96 11.72 -18.78
C PRO A 59 -7.58 10.38 -19.43
N CYS A 60 -7.34 9.36 -18.61
CA CYS A 60 -6.93 8.03 -19.04
C CYS A 60 -8.04 7.32 -19.83
N THR A 61 -7.67 6.65 -20.93
CA THR A 61 -8.57 5.94 -21.84
C THR A 61 -8.31 4.43 -21.92
N GLY A 62 -7.27 3.93 -21.23
CA GLY A 62 -6.86 2.52 -21.27
C GLY A 62 -7.45 1.59 -20.21
N SER A 63 -8.54 1.98 -19.54
CA SER A 63 -9.24 1.14 -18.56
C SER A 63 -10.00 0.00 -19.24
N ASN A 64 -10.07 -1.16 -18.57
CA ASN A 64 -10.88 -2.30 -19.01
C ASN A 64 -12.39 -2.16 -18.76
N GLY A 65 -12.84 -1.01 -18.24
CA GLY A 65 -14.25 -0.68 -18.03
C GLY A 65 -14.88 -1.32 -16.78
N VAL A 66 -14.09 -2.03 -15.97
CA VAL A 66 -14.55 -2.55 -14.67
C VAL A 66 -14.82 -1.41 -13.70
N SER A 67 -15.91 -1.53 -12.94
CA SER A 67 -16.21 -0.65 -11.83
C SER A 67 -15.75 -1.29 -10.53
N ASP A 68 -14.78 -0.69 -9.85
CA ASP A 68 -14.31 -1.16 -8.54
C ASP A 68 -15.42 -1.20 -7.49
N SER A 69 -16.46 -0.35 -7.63
CA SER A 69 -17.62 -0.38 -6.75
C SER A 69 -18.42 -1.68 -6.85
N ASP A 70 -18.39 -2.33 -8.00
CA ASP A 70 -19.14 -3.57 -8.24
C ASP A 70 -18.40 -4.79 -7.70
N ILE A 71 -17.07 -4.71 -7.60
CA ILE A 71 -16.22 -5.74 -6.99
C ILE A 71 -16.17 -5.54 -5.47
N VAL A 72 -15.79 -4.34 -5.03
CA VAL A 72 -15.72 -3.95 -3.62
C VAL A 72 -17.14 -3.56 -3.19
N THR A 73 -18.00 -4.55 -2.98
CA THR A 73 -19.36 -4.34 -2.49
C THR A 73 -19.37 -3.96 -1.00
N HIS A 74 -20.49 -3.47 -0.48
CA HIS A 74 -20.68 -3.33 0.97
C HIS A 74 -20.49 -4.68 1.68
N ALA A 75 -21.08 -5.75 1.15
CA ALA A 75 -20.97 -7.08 1.75
C ALA A 75 -19.51 -7.55 1.87
N PHE A 76 -18.69 -7.32 0.84
CA PHE A 76 -17.26 -7.63 0.90
C PHE A 76 -16.53 -6.76 1.93
N PHE A 77 -16.64 -5.43 1.82
CA PHE A 77 -15.90 -4.51 2.68
C PHE A 77 -16.30 -4.68 4.15
N ASP A 78 -17.60 -4.69 4.45
CA ASP A 78 -18.12 -4.89 5.81
C ASP A 78 -17.81 -6.30 6.32
N GLY A 79 -17.70 -7.29 5.42
CA GLY A 79 -17.24 -8.64 5.75
C GLY A 79 -15.81 -8.69 6.28
N ILE A 80 -14.93 -7.77 5.87
CA ILE A 80 -13.60 -7.61 6.46
C ILE A 80 -13.71 -6.95 7.83
N ILE A 81 -14.43 -5.81 7.90
CA ILE A 81 -14.59 -5.03 9.14
C ILE A 81 -15.19 -5.88 10.28
N ASN A 82 -16.15 -6.75 9.97
CA ASN A 82 -16.83 -7.60 10.94
C ASN A 82 -15.93 -8.69 11.56
N GLN A 83 -14.74 -8.92 11.01
CA GLN A 83 -13.75 -9.84 11.58
C GLN A 83 -12.81 -9.16 12.58
N ALA A 84 -12.83 -7.82 12.66
CA ALA A 84 -12.04 -7.08 13.62
C ALA A 84 -12.48 -7.38 15.06
N PRO A 85 -11.55 -7.46 16.03
CA PRO A 85 -11.89 -7.54 17.45
C PRO A 85 -12.83 -6.41 17.90
N ALA A 86 -13.64 -6.70 18.92
CA ALA A 86 -14.51 -5.68 19.52
C ALA A 86 -13.68 -4.51 20.09
N GLY A 87 -14.14 -3.28 19.87
CA GLY A 87 -13.47 -2.06 20.35
C GLY A 87 -12.36 -1.52 19.45
N CYS A 88 -12.12 -2.14 18.28
CA CYS A 88 -11.18 -1.64 17.29
C CYS A 88 -11.59 -0.27 16.73
N VAL A 89 -10.79 0.76 17.02
CA VAL A 89 -11.06 2.15 16.59
C VAL A 89 -11.13 2.31 15.08
N GLY A 90 -10.32 1.54 14.34
CA GLY A 90 -10.25 1.59 12.88
C GLY A 90 -11.55 1.18 12.19
N THR A 91 -12.41 0.37 12.82
CA THR A 91 -13.68 -0.09 12.22
C THR A 91 -14.67 1.04 11.94
N SER A 92 -14.54 2.16 12.66
CA SER A 92 -15.33 3.37 12.42
C SER A 92 -14.64 4.39 11.50
N PHE A 93 -13.32 4.27 11.36
CA PHE A 93 -12.48 5.14 10.54
C PHE A 93 -12.45 4.69 9.08
N TYR A 94 -12.22 3.40 8.84
CA TYR A 94 -12.18 2.81 7.51
C TYR A 94 -13.57 2.45 7.05
N THR A 95 -14.07 3.19 6.06
CA THR A 95 -15.35 2.89 5.42
C THR A 95 -15.17 2.76 3.91
N ARG A 96 -16.11 2.07 3.27
CA ARG A 96 -16.09 1.82 1.83
C ARG A 96 -16.10 3.11 0.99
N SER A 97 -16.81 4.15 1.43
CA SER A 97 -16.96 5.38 0.64
C SER A 97 -15.65 6.17 0.47
N PRO A 98 -14.86 6.45 1.52
CA PRO A 98 -13.51 7.01 1.40
C PRO A 98 -12.59 6.19 0.49
N PHE A 99 -12.64 4.86 0.55
CA PHE A 99 -11.88 4.01 -0.37
C PHE A 99 -12.29 4.28 -1.84
N LEU A 100 -13.58 4.21 -2.17
CA LEU A 100 -14.06 4.46 -3.53
C LEU A 100 -13.78 5.88 -4.00
N ASN A 101 -13.89 6.87 -3.11
CA ASN A 101 -13.57 8.26 -3.43
C ASN A 101 -12.08 8.44 -3.73
N ALA A 102 -11.19 7.68 -3.08
CA ALA A 102 -9.76 7.72 -3.33
C ALA A 102 -9.41 7.26 -4.76
N LEU A 103 -10.14 6.29 -5.32
CA LEU A 103 -9.91 5.73 -6.65
C LEU A 103 -9.98 6.76 -7.78
N SER A 104 -10.70 7.87 -7.58
CA SER A 104 -10.72 9.01 -8.51
C SER A 104 -9.32 9.59 -8.81
N SER A 105 -8.35 9.34 -7.93
CA SER A 105 -6.96 9.78 -8.09
C SER A 105 -6.05 8.70 -8.71
N PHE A 106 -6.53 7.47 -8.87
CA PHE A 106 -5.73 6.29 -9.26
C PHE A 106 -6.45 5.47 -10.33
N SER A 107 -6.61 6.03 -11.53
CA SER A 107 -7.42 5.44 -12.62
C SER A 107 -6.95 4.05 -13.09
N ALA A 108 -5.66 3.73 -12.87
CA ALA A 108 -5.08 2.43 -13.22
C ALA A 108 -5.31 1.33 -12.18
N PHE A 109 -5.68 1.67 -10.94
CA PHE A 109 -5.90 0.65 -9.91
C PHE A 109 -7.13 -0.18 -10.28
N GLY A 110 -7.02 -1.52 -10.30
CA GLY A 110 -8.15 -2.40 -10.52
C GLY A 110 -8.71 -2.36 -11.95
N THR A 111 -8.03 -1.74 -12.91
CA THR A 111 -8.56 -1.53 -14.27
C THR A 111 -7.62 -1.97 -15.40
N ILE A 112 -6.46 -2.55 -15.05
CA ILE A 112 -5.48 -3.06 -16.02
C ILE A 112 -5.75 -4.54 -16.31
N GLY A 113 -5.75 -4.89 -17.60
CA GLY A 113 -5.90 -6.28 -18.06
C GLY A 113 -7.37 -6.73 -18.12
N THR A 114 -7.63 -7.99 -17.80
CA THR A 114 -8.98 -8.58 -17.81
C THR A 114 -9.76 -8.23 -16.53
N THR A 115 -11.07 -8.50 -16.52
CA THR A 115 -11.87 -8.40 -15.30
C THR A 115 -11.37 -9.30 -14.17
N ASP A 116 -10.80 -10.45 -14.50
CA ASP A 116 -10.19 -11.33 -13.51
C ASP A 116 -8.90 -10.74 -12.94
N ASP A 117 -8.12 -10.00 -13.75
CA ASP A 117 -6.95 -9.25 -13.26
C ASP A 117 -7.36 -8.15 -12.29
N SER A 118 -8.43 -7.39 -12.60
CA SER A 118 -9.02 -6.41 -11.69
C SER A 118 -9.39 -7.04 -10.34
N LYS A 119 -10.13 -8.15 -10.34
CA LYS A 119 -10.53 -8.85 -9.12
C LYS A 119 -9.32 -9.33 -8.31
N ARG A 120 -8.30 -9.86 -8.98
CA ARG A 120 -7.07 -10.29 -8.32
C ARG A 120 -6.30 -9.11 -7.72
N GLU A 121 -6.13 -8.01 -8.43
CA GLU A 121 -5.44 -6.81 -7.91
C GLU A 121 -6.15 -6.26 -6.67
N ILE A 122 -7.48 -6.12 -6.74
CA ILE A 122 -8.30 -5.65 -5.62
C ILE A 122 -8.20 -6.62 -4.44
N ALA A 123 -8.31 -7.93 -4.68
CA ALA A 123 -8.15 -8.95 -3.63
C ALA A 123 -6.76 -8.87 -2.98
N ALA A 124 -5.70 -8.67 -3.77
CA ALA A 124 -4.34 -8.56 -3.27
C ALA A 124 -4.16 -7.31 -2.39
N PHE A 125 -4.63 -6.14 -2.85
CA PHE A 125 -4.60 -4.90 -2.08
C PHE A 125 -5.30 -5.07 -0.72
N PHE A 126 -6.54 -5.61 -0.72
CA PHE A 126 -7.29 -5.80 0.52
C PHE A 126 -6.68 -6.88 1.43
N ALA A 127 -6.07 -7.92 0.87
CA ALA A 127 -5.37 -8.94 1.67
C ALA A 127 -4.17 -8.35 2.42
N HIS A 128 -3.37 -7.53 1.75
CA HIS A 128 -2.29 -6.79 2.40
C HIS A 128 -2.84 -5.81 3.44
N ALA A 129 -3.82 -4.98 3.07
CA ALA A 129 -4.39 -4.00 3.99
C ALA A 129 -4.97 -4.66 5.26
N THR A 130 -5.68 -5.78 5.09
CA THR A 130 -6.22 -6.57 6.19
C THR A 130 -5.12 -7.11 7.09
N HIS A 131 -4.04 -7.62 6.50
CA HIS A 131 -2.90 -8.12 7.27
C HIS A 131 -2.21 -7.01 8.08
N GLU A 132 -1.87 -5.89 7.44
CA GLU A 132 -1.16 -4.78 8.09
C GLU A 132 -1.94 -4.16 9.24
N THR A 133 -3.26 -4.05 9.08
CA THR A 133 -4.11 -3.34 10.05
C THR A 133 -4.80 -4.27 11.04
N GLY A 134 -4.69 -5.59 10.87
CA GLY A 134 -5.46 -6.56 11.62
C GLY A 134 -6.96 -6.39 11.39
N TYR A 135 -7.43 -6.58 10.16
CA TYR A 135 -8.83 -6.40 9.76
C TYR A 135 -9.34 -4.96 9.93
N PHE A 136 -8.54 -3.98 9.50
CA PHE A 136 -8.84 -2.55 9.65
C PHE A 136 -9.04 -2.13 11.11
N CYS A 137 -8.43 -2.85 12.06
CA CYS A 137 -8.49 -2.50 13.47
C CYS A 137 -7.58 -1.32 13.81
N ASN A 138 -6.34 -1.38 13.33
CA ASN A 138 -5.28 -0.42 13.63
C ASN A 138 -5.20 0.66 12.54
N ILE A 139 -5.07 1.91 12.98
CA ILE A 139 -4.81 3.06 12.09
C ILE A 139 -3.33 3.39 12.10
N ASP A 140 -2.77 3.60 13.30
CA ASP A 140 -1.34 3.76 13.54
C ASP A 140 -0.68 2.41 13.87
N GLU A 141 0.62 2.32 13.61
CA GLU A 141 1.49 1.23 14.05
C GLU A 141 1.43 1.08 15.58
N THR A 142 1.24 -0.15 16.05
CA THR A 142 1.24 -0.43 17.48
C THR A 142 2.66 -0.53 18.01
N SER A 143 3.03 0.34 18.95
CA SER A 143 4.35 0.36 19.61
C SER A 143 5.55 0.61 18.67
N PRO A 144 5.61 1.77 18.00
CA PRO A 144 6.68 2.09 17.07
C PRO A 144 8.05 2.11 17.76
N SER A 145 9.02 1.44 17.15
CA SER A 145 10.38 1.30 17.69
C SER A 145 11.26 2.54 17.52
N SER A 146 10.83 3.49 16.68
CA SER A 146 11.56 4.69 16.29
C SER A 146 10.58 5.77 15.80
N ASN A 147 11.08 6.96 15.48
CA ASN A 147 10.32 7.97 14.74
C ASN A 147 10.36 7.77 13.21
N TYR A 148 11.05 6.74 12.71
CA TYR A 148 11.15 6.40 11.28
C TYR A 148 11.63 7.59 10.41
N CYS A 149 12.53 8.38 10.96
CA CYS A 149 13.20 9.46 10.23
C CYS A 149 14.54 8.97 9.68
N ASN A 150 14.68 8.94 8.36
CA ASN A 150 15.98 8.85 7.72
C ASN A 150 16.53 10.26 7.43
N ALA A 151 17.36 10.77 8.34
CA ALA A 151 17.98 12.08 8.23
C ALA A 151 18.95 12.24 7.04
N THR A 152 19.42 11.12 6.46
CA THR A 152 20.31 11.17 5.29
C THR A 152 19.56 11.42 3.98
N TYR A 153 18.23 11.22 3.98
CA TYR A 153 17.38 11.48 2.82
C TYR A 153 17.02 12.97 2.76
N THR A 154 17.84 13.76 2.05
CA THR A 154 17.78 15.23 2.09
C THR A 154 16.68 15.86 1.24
N GLN A 155 16.10 15.13 0.27
CA GLN A 155 15.00 15.62 -0.56
C GLN A 155 13.70 15.77 0.24
N TYR A 156 13.43 14.84 1.15
CA TYR A 156 12.27 14.86 2.04
C TYR A 156 12.74 14.85 3.50
N ARG A 157 13.19 16.00 3.99
CA ARG A 157 13.75 16.14 5.35
C ARG A 157 12.68 15.92 6.40
N CYS A 158 13.06 15.25 7.48
CA CYS A 158 12.19 15.09 8.64
C CYS A 158 11.86 16.44 9.27
N ALA A 159 10.58 16.69 9.50
CA ALA A 159 10.13 17.85 10.26
C ALA A 159 10.42 17.66 11.76
N PRO A 160 10.76 18.74 12.48
CA PRO A 160 10.96 18.68 13.93
C PRO A 160 9.75 18.11 14.66
N ASN A 161 9.98 17.26 15.66
CA ASN A 161 8.94 16.66 16.51
C ASN A 161 7.88 15.84 15.76
N LYS A 162 8.20 15.34 14.56
CA LYS A 162 7.33 14.45 13.79
C LYS A 162 7.88 13.03 13.72
N SER A 163 6.95 12.10 13.58
CA SER A 163 7.22 10.67 13.46
C SER A 163 6.50 10.09 12.25
N TYR A 164 7.21 9.28 11.50
CA TYR A 164 6.81 8.67 10.23
C TYR A 164 6.62 7.15 10.39
N TYR A 165 6.18 6.69 11.56
CA TYR A 165 5.82 5.28 11.77
C TYR A 165 4.60 4.91 10.91
N GLY A 166 4.27 3.61 10.86
CA GLY A 166 3.21 3.08 10.02
C GLY A 166 1.85 3.74 10.26
N ARG A 167 1.19 4.21 9.19
CA ARG A 167 -0.20 4.69 9.23
C ARG A 167 -1.02 4.21 8.04
N GLY A 168 -2.31 4.01 8.28
CA GLY A 168 -3.28 3.69 7.25
C GLY A 168 -3.23 2.23 6.78
N PRO A 169 -3.97 1.90 5.70
CA PRO A 169 -4.20 0.53 5.27
C PRO A 169 -2.94 -0.28 4.96
N LEU A 170 -1.92 0.34 4.35
CA LEU A 170 -0.63 -0.30 4.05
C LEU A 170 0.51 0.18 4.95
N GLN A 171 0.18 0.75 6.12
CA GLN A 171 1.15 1.19 7.14
C GLN A 171 2.30 2.03 6.55
N LEU A 172 1.96 3.10 5.83
CA LEU A 172 2.92 4.01 5.20
C LEU A 172 3.94 4.47 6.26
N SER A 173 5.22 4.22 5.98
CA SER A 173 6.32 4.45 6.93
C SER A 173 7.46 5.19 6.25
N TRP A 174 8.24 5.95 7.04
CA TRP A 174 9.41 6.75 6.65
C TRP A 174 9.16 8.08 5.93
N ASN A 175 9.95 9.09 6.28
CA ASN A 175 9.91 10.43 5.66
C ASN A 175 10.01 10.40 4.13
N TYR A 176 10.81 9.50 3.56
CA TYR A 176 10.95 9.35 2.11
C TYR A 176 9.73 8.75 1.42
N ASN A 177 8.75 8.23 2.16
CA ASN A 177 7.44 7.84 1.62
C ASN A 177 6.36 8.89 1.93
N TYR A 178 6.36 9.45 3.15
CA TYR A 178 5.40 10.50 3.54
C TYR A 178 5.52 11.78 2.70
N GLY A 179 6.74 12.20 2.38
CA GLY A 179 6.98 13.36 1.52
C GLY A 179 6.35 13.23 0.13
N PRO A 180 6.77 12.27 -0.70
CA PRO A 180 6.25 12.15 -2.06
C PRO A 180 4.78 11.71 -2.10
N ALA A 181 4.30 10.91 -1.14
CA ALA A 181 2.87 10.64 -1.01
C ALA A 181 2.08 11.91 -0.72
N GLY A 182 2.58 12.75 0.20
CA GLY A 182 1.97 14.05 0.52
C GLY A 182 1.89 14.96 -0.70
N ASP A 183 2.99 15.10 -1.43
CA ASP A 183 3.05 15.92 -2.64
C ASP A 183 2.04 15.41 -3.71
N PHE A 184 1.88 14.10 -3.89
CA PHE A 184 0.88 13.53 -4.81
C PHE A 184 -0.56 13.79 -4.35
N ILE A 185 -0.82 13.64 -3.05
CA ILE A 185 -2.17 13.77 -2.47
C ILE A 185 -2.58 15.25 -2.35
N GLY A 186 -1.61 16.16 -2.31
CA GLY A 186 -1.82 17.59 -2.08
C GLY A 186 -1.84 17.96 -0.59
N ILE A 187 -1.06 17.27 0.24
CA ILE A 187 -0.89 17.56 1.68
C ILE A 187 0.59 17.70 2.04
N ASP A 188 0.89 18.44 3.10
CA ASP A 188 2.24 18.43 3.67
C ASP A 188 2.44 17.19 4.55
N GLY A 189 2.81 16.07 3.91
CA GLY A 189 3.04 14.79 4.59
C GLY A 189 4.26 14.80 5.52
N LEU A 190 5.19 15.75 5.36
CA LEU A 190 6.36 15.87 6.23
C LEU A 190 6.04 16.61 7.52
N ALA A 191 5.32 17.72 7.44
CA ALA A 191 4.94 18.52 8.60
C ALA A 191 3.65 18.01 9.27
N ASN A 192 2.78 17.30 8.56
CA ASN A 192 1.52 16.78 9.10
C ASN A 192 1.29 15.28 8.76
N PRO A 193 2.26 14.38 9.06
CA PRO A 193 2.13 12.95 8.77
C PRO A 193 0.91 12.30 9.46
N GLU A 194 0.48 12.83 10.60
CA GLU A 194 -0.72 12.38 11.33
C GLU A 194 -2.03 12.51 10.53
N THR A 195 -2.04 13.31 9.44
CA THR A 195 -3.21 13.42 8.55
C THR A 195 -3.61 12.05 7.98
N VAL A 196 -2.63 11.17 7.73
CA VAL A 196 -2.87 9.80 7.24
C VAL A 196 -3.66 8.94 8.24
N ALA A 197 -3.61 9.27 9.53
CA ALA A 197 -4.35 8.58 10.59
C ALA A 197 -5.63 9.31 11.06
N THR A 198 -5.88 10.52 10.57
CA THR A 198 -7.03 11.34 11.03
C THR A 198 -8.03 11.65 9.92
N ASP A 199 -7.65 11.50 8.65
CA ASP A 199 -8.53 11.60 7.50
C ASP A 199 -8.54 10.27 6.72
N SER A 200 -9.69 9.60 6.70
CA SER A 200 -9.86 8.28 6.07
C SER A 200 -9.64 8.31 4.55
N LEU A 201 -9.99 9.40 3.86
CA LEU A 201 -9.76 9.56 2.43
C LEU A 201 -8.26 9.69 2.15
N VAL A 202 -7.56 10.53 2.92
CA VAL A 202 -6.09 10.65 2.84
C VAL A 202 -5.43 9.31 3.16
N SER A 203 -5.93 8.58 4.15
CA SER A 203 -5.43 7.26 4.53
C SER A 203 -5.47 6.26 3.38
N PHE A 204 -6.61 6.15 2.69
CA PHE A 204 -6.73 5.30 1.50
C PHE A 204 -5.89 5.81 0.34
N LYS A 205 -5.82 7.12 0.11
CA LYS A 205 -4.96 7.69 -0.94
C LYS A 205 -3.48 7.38 -0.70
N ALA A 206 -3.01 7.42 0.55
CA ALA A 206 -1.63 7.07 0.90
C ALA A 206 -1.33 5.59 0.62
N ALA A 207 -2.25 4.68 0.98
CA ALA A 207 -2.11 3.26 0.69
C ALA A 207 -2.14 2.97 -0.82
N LEU A 208 -3.08 3.56 -1.56
CA LEU A 208 -3.16 3.42 -3.01
C LEU A 208 -1.92 4.00 -3.69
N TRP A 209 -1.45 5.18 -3.28
CA TRP A 209 -0.20 5.74 -3.79
C TRP A 209 0.96 4.75 -3.62
N PHE A 210 1.14 4.17 -2.43
CA PHE A 210 2.19 3.20 -2.19
C PHE A 210 2.04 1.97 -3.10
N TRP A 211 0.81 1.45 -3.22
CA TRP A 211 0.50 0.32 -4.09
C TRP A 211 0.89 0.60 -5.54
N MET A 212 0.43 1.72 -6.10
CA MET A 212 0.70 2.10 -7.48
C MET A 212 2.20 2.28 -7.75
N GLN A 213 2.94 2.84 -6.78
CA GLN A 213 4.38 3.10 -6.94
C GLN A 213 5.25 1.85 -6.80
N ASN A 214 4.88 0.92 -5.91
CA ASN A 214 5.80 -0.15 -5.48
C ASN A 214 5.29 -1.58 -5.75
N VAL A 215 4.00 -1.75 -6.01
CA VAL A 215 3.34 -3.06 -5.96
C VAL A 215 2.56 -3.40 -7.23
N GLN A 216 1.82 -2.46 -7.81
CA GLN A 216 0.91 -2.74 -8.94
C GLN A 216 1.63 -3.41 -10.12
N SER A 217 2.86 -2.99 -10.43
CA SER A 217 3.58 -3.50 -11.60
C SER A 217 3.80 -5.00 -11.54
N VAL A 218 4.24 -5.53 -10.39
CA VAL A 218 4.50 -6.98 -10.25
C VAL A 218 3.20 -7.80 -10.29
N MET A 219 2.08 -7.20 -9.84
CA MET A 219 0.77 -7.83 -9.91
C MET A 219 0.26 -7.89 -11.35
N THR A 220 0.30 -6.77 -12.06
CA THR A 220 -0.27 -6.61 -13.41
C THR A 220 0.59 -7.22 -14.51
N THR A 221 1.88 -7.45 -14.26
CA THR A 221 2.78 -8.17 -15.20
C THR A 221 2.87 -9.68 -14.94
N GLY A 222 2.00 -10.24 -14.10
CA GLY A 222 1.90 -11.69 -13.90
C GLY A 222 2.99 -12.33 -13.02
N GLN A 223 3.71 -11.55 -12.19
CA GLN A 223 4.69 -12.13 -11.26
C GLN A 223 4.00 -12.83 -10.07
N GLY A 224 2.73 -12.51 -9.81
CA GLY A 224 1.88 -13.16 -8.82
C GLY A 224 1.92 -12.51 -7.44
N PHE A 225 1.07 -13.02 -6.53
CA PHE A 225 0.88 -12.44 -5.19
C PHE A 225 2.13 -12.56 -4.30
N GLY A 226 2.98 -13.56 -4.49
CA GLY A 226 4.27 -13.65 -3.79
C GLY A 226 5.17 -12.45 -4.06
N ALA A 227 5.15 -11.93 -5.29
CA ALA A 227 5.92 -10.74 -5.63
C ALA A 227 5.38 -9.48 -4.92
N THR A 228 4.07 -9.38 -4.68
CA THR A 228 3.50 -8.25 -3.93
C THR A 228 3.89 -8.28 -2.45
N ILE A 229 3.96 -9.46 -1.82
CA ILE A 229 4.53 -9.64 -0.47
C ILE A 229 5.98 -9.15 -0.45
N ARG A 230 6.78 -9.52 -1.46
CA ARG A 230 8.18 -9.10 -1.56
C ARG A 230 8.32 -7.59 -1.69
N SER A 231 7.47 -6.94 -2.49
CA SER A 231 7.44 -5.48 -2.64
C SER A 231 7.06 -4.74 -1.36
N ILE A 232 6.16 -5.32 -0.54
CA ILE A 232 5.67 -4.67 0.68
C ILE A 232 6.62 -4.88 1.86
N ASN A 233 7.05 -6.13 2.11
CA ASN A 233 7.84 -6.44 3.30
C ASN A 233 8.84 -7.59 3.09
N GLY A 234 9.40 -7.72 1.88
CA GLY A 234 10.22 -8.89 1.54
C GLY A 234 11.49 -9.06 2.36
N ALA A 235 12.03 -7.96 2.90
CA ALA A 235 13.19 -8.02 3.79
C ALA A 235 12.90 -8.78 5.10
N VAL A 236 11.64 -8.83 5.53
CA VAL A 236 11.20 -9.44 6.79
C VAL A 236 10.48 -10.77 6.56
N GLU A 237 9.67 -10.88 5.50
CA GLU A 237 8.74 -12.00 5.35
C GLU A 237 9.20 -13.10 4.38
N CYS A 238 9.93 -12.73 3.34
CA CYS A 238 10.34 -13.66 2.29
C CYS A 238 11.59 -14.46 2.67
N ASP A 239 11.97 -15.41 1.81
CA ASP A 239 13.22 -16.19 1.91
C ASP A 239 13.33 -16.97 3.23
N GLY A 240 12.19 -17.43 3.76
CA GLY A 240 12.09 -18.25 4.97
C GLY A 240 12.21 -17.49 6.30
N LYS A 241 12.26 -16.16 6.28
CA LYS A 241 12.45 -15.34 7.49
C LYS A 241 11.22 -15.31 8.39
N ARG A 242 10.03 -15.06 7.82
CA ARG A 242 8.73 -15.08 8.53
C ARG A 242 7.66 -15.74 7.67
N PRO A 243 7.77 -17.07 7.44
CA PRO A 243 6.82 -17.80 6.60
C PRO A 243 5.39 -17.78 7.16
N ASP A 244 5.24 -17.59 8.48
CA ASP A 244 3.95 -17.44 9.16
C ASP A 244 3.19 -16.19 8.66
N LEU A 245 3.89 -15.05 8.52
CA LEU A 245 3.29 -13.81 8.04
C LEU A 245 2.94 -13.86 6.55
N ALA A 246 3.87 -14.38 5.74
CA ALA A 246 3.63 -14.57 4.30
C ALA A 246 2.42 -15.50 4.07
N THR A 247 2.33 -16.61 4.82
CA THR A 247 1.20 -17.54 4.74
C THR A 247 -0.11 -16.87 5.14
N ALA A 248 -0.11 -16.03 6.19
CA ALA A 248 -1.31 -15.30 6.60
C ALA A 248 -1.82 -14.37 5.48
N ARG A 249 -0.93 -13.68 4.76
CA ARG A 249 -1.31 -12.86 3.59
C ARG A 249 -1.89 -13.70 2.46
N VAL A 250 -1.26 -14.84 2.15
CA VAL A 250 -1.75 -15.77 1.11
C VAL A 250 -3.14 -16.30 1.44
N ASN A 251 -3.40 -16.62 2.70
CA ASN A 251 -4.72 -17.09 3.15
C ASN A 251 -5.80 -16.01 2.98
N LEU A 252 -5.49 -14.75 3.31
CA LEU A 252 -6.40 -13.63 3.06
C LEU A 252 -6.66 -13.42 1.56
N TYR A 253 -5.60 -13.44 0.75
CA TYR A 253 -5.71 -13.25 -0.70
C TYR A 253 -6.54 -14.34 -1.38
N THR A 254 -6.28 -15.60 -1.04
CA THR A 254 -7.03 -16.74 -1.58
C THR A 254 -8.50 -16.71 -1.14
N ASN A 255 -8.77 -16.31 0.10
CA ASN A 255 -10.13 -16.10 0.59
C ASN A 255 -10.86 -14.99 -0.22
N TYR A 256 -10.22 -13.83 -0.43
CA TYR A 256 -10.83 -12.73 -1.16
C TYR A 256 -11.02 -13.02 -2.65
N CYS A 257 -10.05 -13.70 -3.29
CA CYS A 257 -10.23 -14.23 -4.64
C CYS A 257 -11.44 -15.16 -4.74
N SER A 258 -11.63 -16.05 -3.75
CA SER A 258 -12.80 -16.93 -3.71
C SER A 258 -14.12 -16.14 -3.57
N GLN A 259 -14.15 -15.07 -2.76
CA GLN A 259 -15.33 -14.20 -2.63
C GLN A 259 -15.67 -13.48 -3.94
N PHE A 260 -14.66 -13.16 -4.76
CA PHE A 260 -14.84 -12.55 -6.08
C PHE A 260 -15.05 -13.56 -7.22
N ALA A 261 -15.12 -14.85 -6.89
CA ALA A 261 -15.22 -15.95 -7.85
C ALA A 261 -14.13 -15.89 -8.93
N VAL A 262 -12.88 -15.66 -8.51
CA VAL A 262 -11.70 -15.66 -9.39
C VAL A 262 -10.64 -16.61 -8.85
N ALA A 263 -9.89 -17.27 -9.75
CA ALA A 263 -8.73 -18.04 -9.35
C ALA A 263 -7.61 -17.09 -8.87
N ALA A 264 -6.96 -17.47 -7.76
CA ALA A 264 -5.86 -16.69 -7.16
C ALA A 264 -4.62 -16.57 -8.07
N GLY A 265 -4.51 -17.45 -9.07
CA GLY A 265 -3.34 -17.56 -9.94
C GLY A 265 -2.18 -18.32 -9.29
N ASP A 266 -1.06 -18.34 -9.99
CA ASP A 266 0.16 -19.01 -9.55
C ASP A 266 1.07 -18.05 -8.74
N ASN A 267 2.23 -18.54 -8.30
CA ASN A 267 3.26 -17.75 -7.62
C ASN A 267 2.74 -17.00 -6.38
N LEU A 268 1.96 -17.70 -5.54
CA LEU A 268 1.38 -17.12 -4.31
C LEU A 268 2.42 -16.88 -3.22
N CYS A 269 3.52 -17.64 -3.24
CA CYS A 269 4.58 -17.56 -2.26
C CYS A 269 5.81 -16.86 -2.82
N SER A 270 6.54 -16.18 -1.95
CA SER A 270 7.71 -15.34 -2.24
C SER A 270 9.03 -15.99 -1.89
#